data_AF-A0A7J4UM38-F1
#
_entry.id   AF-A0A7J4UM38-F1
#
_cell.length_a   1.000
_cell.length_b   1.000
_cell.length_c   1.000
_cell.angle_alpha   90.00
_cell.angle_beta   90.00
_cell.angle_gamma   90.00
#
_symmetry.space_group_name_H-M   'P 1'
#
loop_
_entity.id
_entity.type
_entity.pdbx_description
1 polymer ?
#
loop_
_entity_poly.entity_id
_entity_poly.type
_entity_poly.pdbx_seq_one_letter_code
_entity_poly.pdbx_strand_id
1 'polypeptide(L)'
;MSENKTFKFDDAVIAVIAKTLQLAILTGTDIVDNLRTIEVQENENGTLGITPNYNSQFEHWIAKMLEELEAQQNTTNEEPEEVKSLFE
;
A
#
# COMPACT_ATOMS: atom_id res chain seq x y z
N MET A 1 -11.66 -35.82 -13.99
CA MET A 1 -11.28 -35.18 -12.71
C MET A 1 -10.15 -34.25 -13.04
N SER A 2 -10.37 -32.94 -13.10
CA SER A 2 -9.27 -31.99 -13.28
C SER A 2 -8.50 -31.95 -11.96
N GLU A 3 -7.19 -32.22 -11.99
CA GLU A 3 -6.34 -32.02 -10.82
C GLU A 3 -6.38 -30.54 -10.42
N ASN A 4 -6.66 -30.26 -9.15
CA ASN A 4 -6.55 -28.91 -8.61
C ASN A 4 -5.06 -28.56 -8.51
N LYS A 5 -4.59 -27.66 -9.39
CA LYS A 5 -3.23 -27.13 -9.34
C LYS A 5 -3.12 -26.09 -8.23
N THR A 6 -2.23 -26.32 -7.29
CA THR A 6 -1.95 -25.41 -6.17
C THR A 6 -0.77 -24.51 -6.52
N PHE A 7 -0.88 -23.24 -6.17
CA PHE A 7 0.18 -22.25 -6.37
C PHE A 7 0.54 -21.53 -5.07
N LYS A 8 1.75 -20.98 -5.02
CA LYS A 8 2.22 -20.08 -3.96
C LYS A 8 2.55 -18.73 -4.55
N PHE A 9 2.36 -17.66 -3.78
CA PHE A 9 2.88 -16.34 -4.14
C PHE A 9 4.41 -16.32 -4.14
N ASP A 10 4.98 -15.57 -5.06
CA ASP A 10 6.38 -15.20 -5.01
C ASP A 10 6.63 -14.03 -4.03
N ASP A 11 7.90 -13.72 -3.81
CA ASP A 11 8.31 -12.68 -2.87
C ASP A 11 7.81 -11.28 -3.29
N ALA A 12 7.61 -11.05 -4.59
CA ALA A 12 7.15 -9.76 -5.11
C ALA A 12 5.69 -9.51 -4.73
N VAL A 13 4.82 -10.51 -4.88
CA VAL A 13 3.42 -10.42 -4.43
C VAL A 13 3.34 -10.25 -2.92
N ILE A 14 4.15 -10.99 -2.16
CA ILE A 14 4.19 -10.88 -0.70
C ILE A 14 4.62 -9.47 -0.28
N ALA A 15 5.63 -8.89 -0.93
CA ALA A 15 6.08 -7.53 -0.67
C ALA A 15 4.99 -6.49 -0.97
N VAL A 16 4.24 -6.64 -2.06
CA VAL A 16 3.09 -5.79 -2.39
C VAL A 16 2.03 -5.85 -1.30
N ILE A 17 1.64 -7.05 -0.86
CA ILE A 17 0.63 -7.22 0.20
C ILE A 17 1.10 -6.55 1.49
N ALA A 18 2.37 -6.74 1.87
CA ALA A 18 2.94 -6.14 3.07
C ALA A 18 2.92 -4.60 3.02
N LYS A 19 3.37 -4.00 1.90
CA LYS A 19 3.34 -2.54 1.69
C LYS A 19 1.90 -2.00 1.75
N THR A 20 0.98 -2.68 1.08
CA THR A 20 -0.43 -2.26 1.04
C THR A 20 -1.06 -2.28 2.43
N LEU A 21 -0.78 -3.32 3.21
CA LEU A 21 -1.25 -3.43 4.59
C LEU A 21 -0.69 -2.32 5.48
N GLN A 22 0.61 -2.05 5.38
CA GLN A 22 1.24 -0.95 6.13
C GLN A 22 0.58 0.38 5.81
N LEU A 23 0.31 0.63 4.52
CA LEU A 23 -0.33 1.86 4.07
C LEU A 23 -1.77 1.98 4.55
N ALA A 24 -2.54 0.89 4.50
CA ALA A 24 -3.89 0.84 5.04
C ALA A 24 -3.94 1.16 6.55
N ILE A 25 -2.96 0.65 7.32
CA ILE A 25 -2.82 0.95 8.75
C ILE A 25 -2.51 2.44 8.96
N LEU A 26 -1.58 3.00 8.18
CA LEU A 26 -1.15 4.41 8.34
C LEU A 26 -2.25 5.40 7.94
N THR A 27 -3.01 5.10 6.90
CA THR A 27 -4.05 5.98 6.34
C THR A 27 -5.44 5.71 6.91
N GLY A 28 -5.64 4.61 7.65
CA GLY A 28 -6.96 4.15 8.09
C GLY A 28 -7.88 3.70 6.95
N THR A 29 -7.31 3.33 5.80
CA THR A 29 -8.08 2.89 4.62
C THR A 29 -8.36 1.38 4.66
N ASP A 30 -9.41 0.92 3.95
CA ASP A 30 -9.75 -0.51 3.89
C ASP A 30 -8.76 -1.27 3.00
N ILE A 31 -8.00 -2.16 3.63
CA ILE A 31 -7.02 -3.02 2.95
C ILE A 31 -7.68 -3.95 1.92
N VAL A 32 -8.91 -4.41 2.14
CA VAL A 32 -9.58 -5.38 1.26
C VAL A 32 -9.82 -4.77 -0.13
N ASP A 33 -10.15 -3.49 -0.20
CA ASP A 33 -10.37 -2.80 -1.47
C ASP A 33 -9.06 -2.66 -2.24
N ASN A 34 -7.96 -2.35 -1.56
CA ASN A 34 -6.64 -2.28 -2.20
C ASN A 34 -6.21 -3.67 -2.72
N LEU A 35 -6.42 -4.74 -1.93
CA LEU A 35 -6.05 -6.10 -2.34
C LEU A 35 -6.90 -6.62 -3.50
N ARG A 36 -8.14 -6.14 -3.69
CA ARG A 36 -9.02 -6.53 -4.80
C ARG A 36 -8.43 -6.17 -6.18
N THR A 37 -7.50 -5.22 -6.21
CA THR A 37 -6.85 -4.77 -7.44
C THR A 37 -5.64 -5.61 -7.85
N ILE A 38 -5.11 -6.46 -6.97
CA ILE A 38 -3.89 -7.25 -7.22
C ILE A 38 -4.15 -8.25 -8.35
N GLU A 39 -3.38 -8.11 -9.43
CA GLU A 39 -3.34 -9.07 -10.53
C GLU A 39 -2.10 -9.94 -10.43
N VAL A 40 -2.29 -11.26 -10.48
CA VAL A 40 -1.21 -12.25 -10.47
C VAL A 40 -1.31 -13.19 -11.67
N GLN A 41 -0.15 -13.70 -12.10
CA GLN A 41 -0.01 -14.69 -13.16
C GLN A 41 0.96 -15.79 -12.73
N GLU A 42 0.83 -16.98 -13.32
CA GLU A 42 1.80 -18.06 -13.12
C GLU A 42 3.15 -17.69 -13.76
N ASN A 43 4.22 -17.87 -13.00
CA ASN A 43 5.60 -17.66 -13.42
C ASN A 43 6.22 -18.98 -13.90
N GLU A 44 7.36 -18.92 -14.59
CA GLU A 44 8.12 -20.11 -15.03
C GLU A 44 8.52 -21.04 -13.87
N ASN A 45 8.62 -20.51 -12.66
CA ASN A 45 8.98 -21.25 -11.45
C ASN A 45 7.80 -21.95 -10.76
N GLY A 46 6.60 -21.90 -11.34
CA GLY A 46 5.38 -22.49 -10.75
C GLY A 46 4.83 -21.71 -9.54
N THR A 47 5.21 -20.45 -9.39
CA THR A 47 4.68 -19.51 -8.40
C THR A 47 3.79 -18.45 -9.06
N LEU A 48 3.04 -17.70 -8.26
CA LEU A 48 2.25 -16.56 -8.71
C LEU A 48 3.02 -15.26 -8.47
N GLY A 49 3.30 -14.56 -9.55
CA GLY A 49 3.92 -13.23 -9.56
C GLY A 49 2.94 -12.16 -10.01
N ILE A 50 3.22 -10.92 -9.64
CA ILE A 50 2.44 -9.75 -10.04
C ILE A 50 2.58 -9.48 -11.52
N THR A 51 1.49 -9.07 -12.18
CA THR A 51 1.56 -8.68 -13.59
C THR A 51 2.39 -7.40 -13.74
N PRO A 52 3.13 -7.23 -14.86
CA PRO A 52 3.85 -5.99 -15.13
C PRO A 52 2.94 -4.76 -15.12
N ASN A 53 1.70 -4.94 -15.61
CA ASN A 53 0.67 -3.90 -15.64
C ASN A 53 0.25 -3.45 -14.23
N TYR A 54 0.09 -4.40 -13.31
CA TYR A 54 -0.23 -4.08 -11.92
C TYR A 54 0.93 -3.36 -11.23
N ASN A 55 2.16 -3.83 -11.42
CA ASN A 55 3.33 -3.27 -10.75
C ASN A 55 3.53 -1.77 -11.04
N SER A 56 3.34 -1.34 -12.29
CA SER A 56 3.46 0.08 -12.66
C SER A 56 2.37 0.95 -12.02
N GLN A 57 1.14 0.45 -11.92
CA GLN A 57 0.04 1.18 -11.29
C GLN A 57 0.21 1.24 -9.77
N PHE A 58 0.69 0.16 -9.17
CA PHE A 58 0.89 0.02 -7.74
C PHE A 58 1.91 1.03 -7.21
N GLU A 59 3.08 1.14 -7.85
CA GLU A 59 4.12 2.10 -7.43
C GLU A 59 3.62 3.56 -7.55
N HIS A 60 2.83 3.88 -8.58
CA HIS A 60 2.23 5.21 -8.72
C HIS A 60 1.21 5.50 -7.60
N TRP A 61 0.38 4.53 -7.24
CA TRP A 61 -0.58 4.67 -6.15
C TRP A 61 0.09 4.81 -4.79
N ILE A 62 1.14 4.02 -4.51
CA ILE A 62 1.90 4.15 -3.27
C ILE A 62 2.53 5.53 -3.15
N ALA A 63 3.16 6.03 -4.22
CA ALA A 63 3.76 7.36 -4.21
C ALA A 63 2.73 8.44 -3.85
N LYS A 64 1.56 8.40 -4.48
CA LYS A 64 0.47 9.35 -4.21
C LYS A 64 -0.02 9.27 -2.75
N MET A 65 -0.22 8.08 -2.22
CA MET A 65 -0.70 7.92 -0.84
C MET A 65 0.36 8.31 0.21
N LEU A 66 1.65 8.14 -0.09
CA LEU A 66 2.74 8.65 0.74
C LEU A 66 2.79 10.19 0.73
N GLU A 67 2.62 10.82 -0.44
CA GLU A 67 2.51 12.29 -0.54
C GLU A 67 1.33 12.83 0.29
N GLU A 68 0.18 12.16 0.25
CA GLU A 68 -1.00 12.52 1.05
C GLU A 68 -0.74 12.40 2.56
N LEU A 69 -0.01 11.37 3.00
CA LEU A 69 0.40 11.20 4.39
C LEU A 69 1.34 12.31 4.86
N GLU A 70 2.35 12.65 4.05
CA GLU A 70 3.29 13.75 4.35
C GLU A 70 2.57 15.10 4.45
N ALA A 71 1.60 15.34 3.57
CA ALA A 71 0.79 16.57 3.61
C ALA A 71 -0.05 16.68 4.90
N GLN A 72 -0.64 15.58 5.38
CA GLN A 72 -1.43 15.55 6.63
C GLN A 72 -0.57 15.74 7.89
N GLN A 73 0.68 15.26 7.88
CA GLN A 73 1.60 15.47 9.00
C GLN A 73 2.05 16.93 9.12
N ASN A 74 2.26 17.63 8.00
CA ASN A 74 2.67 19.03 8.02
C ASN A 74 1.59 19.99 8.54
N THR A 75 0.30 19.69 8.37
CA THR A 75 -0.79 20.54 8.89
C THR A 75 -1.02 20.41 10.40
N THR A 76 -0.43 19.41 11.05
CA THR A 76 -0.64 19.14 12.50
C THR A 76 0.43 19.80 13.39
N ASN A 77 1.52 20.33 12.80
CA ASN A 77 2.66 20.89 13.54
C ASN A 77 2.66 22.44 13.65
N GLU A 78 1.59 23.12 13.24
CA GLU A 78 1.44 24.55 13.55
C GLU A 78 0.90 24.69 14.98
N GLU A 79 1.79 24.96 15.94
CA GLU A 79 1.39 25.36 17.29
C GLU A 79 0.46 26.59 17.21
N PRO A 80 -0.72 26.59 17.88
CA PRO A 80 -1.55 27.78 17.92
C PRO A 80 -0.81 28.91 18.63
N GLU A 81 -0.55 30.00 17.92
CA GLU A 81 0.08 31.24 18.38
C GLU A 81 -0.58 31.85 19.66
N GLU A 82 -1.77 31.40 20.04
CA GLU A 82 -2.48 31.85 21.25
C GLU A 82 -1.81 31.47 22.59
N VAL A 83 -0.90 30.49 22.62
CA VAL A 83 -0.26 30.08 23.91
C VAL A 83 0.87 31.03 24.32
N LYS A 84 1.45 31.80 23.38
CA LYS A 84 2.55 32.73 23.69
C LYS A 84 2.12 33.96 24.48
N SER A 85 0.90 34.46 24.30
CA SER A 85 0.43 35.66 25.02
C SER A 85 0.01 35.41 26.47
N LEU A 86 0.05 34.16 26.94
CA LEU A 86 -0.39 33.76 28.28
C LEU A 86 0.74 33.78 29.32
N PHE A 87 1.99 33.95 28.88
CA PHE A 87 3.18 33.94 29.74
C PHE A 87 4.05 35.21 29.61
N GLU A 88 3.55 36.26 28.95
CA GLU A 88 4.16 37.61 28.97
C GLU A 88 3.53 38.52 30.03
#